data_AF-A0A936JGA9-F1
#
_entry.id   AF-A0A936JGA9-F1
#
_cell.length_a   1.000
_cell.length_b   1.000
_cell.length_c   1.000
_cell.angle_alpha   90.00
_cell.angle_beta   90.00
_cell.angle_gamma   90.00
#
_symmetry.space_group_name_H-M   'P 1'
#
loop_
_entity.id
_entity.type
_entity.pdbx_description
1 polymer ?
#
loop_
_entity_poly.entity_id
_entity_poly.type
_entity_poly.pdbx_seq_one_letter_code
_entity_poly.pdbx_strand_id
1 'polypeptide(L)'
;MSKNIINILGCICLILLVSCKKNKVDVPVDPVPTKTQLLVNKNWKLESLSLEIPYVTPLGTFQDIYGVLVRDCEKDNTYFFRENLTATGYENALKCNTTDPDSTNGVWTFIENDTKIVMGLNNPLPIDTLTVTELTATQLKFRLDVSSLSFFAGQPEKRYATGHFVKQ
;
A
#
# COMPACT_ATOMS: atom_id res chain seq x y z
N MET A 1 68.11 52.72 -18.88
CA MET A 1 68.08 53.50 -17.62
C MET A 1 67.37 52.66 -16.57
N SER A 2 67.92 52.68 -15.33
CA SER A 2 67.50 52.06 -14.05
C SER A 2 67.00 50.60 -14.07
N LYS A 3 67.75 49.60 -13.59
CA LYS A 3 68.15 49.26 -12.19
C LYS A 3 66.99 48.92 -11.24
N ASN A 4 67.10 47.70 -10.68
CA ASN A 4 66.74 47.26 -9.31
C ASN A 4 65.29 46.68 -9.13
N ILE A 5 64.98 45.65 -8.32
CA ILE A 5 65.67 44.82 -7.30
C ILE A 5 64.70 43.67 -6.85
N ILE A 6 65.20 42.44 -6.61
CA ILE A 6 64.91 41.46 -5.51
C ILE A 6 63.42 41.06 -5.23
N ASN A 7 62.95 39.81 -5.12
CA ASN A 7 63.34 38.75 -4.17
C ASN A 7 62.75 37.36 -4.50
N ILE A 8 63.44 36.33 -4.01
CA ILE A 8 63.15 34.89 -4.06
C ILE A 8 61.95 34.52 -3.17
N LEU A 9 61.03 33.68 -3.65
CA LEU A 9 60.38 32.66 -2.79
C LEU A 9 59.99 31.45 -3.63
N GLY A 10 60.73 30.36 -3.42
CA GLY A 10 60.47 29.08 -4.06
C GLY A 10 59.22 28.42 -3.50
N CYS A 11 58.45 27.78 -4.37
CA CYS A 11 57.57 26.69 -4.01
C CYS A 11 57.45 25.74 -5.20
N ILE A 12 58.29 24.70 -5.18
CA ILE A 12 58.11 23.49 -5.98
C ILE A 12 56.92 22.77 -5.35
N CYS A 13 55.81 22.64 -6.07
CA CYS A 13 54.78 21.66 -5.74
C CYS A 13 54.46 20.80 -6.96
N LEU A 14 54.86 19.55 -6.80
CA LEU A 14 54.67 18.37 -7.64
C LEU A 14 53.27 18.29 -8.28
N ILE A 15 53.25 18.08 -9.59
CA ILE A 15 52.07 17.63 -10.33
C ILE A 15 51.86 16.16 -9.96
N LEU A 16 50.94 15.88 -9.04
CA LEU A 16 50.48 14.52 -8.77
C LEU A 16 49.41 14.12 -9.80
N LEU A 17 49.81 13.24 -10.70
CA LEU A 17 48.93 12.49 -11.59
C LEU A 17 48.01 11.59 -10.74
N VAL A 18 46.77 12.04 -10.50
CA VAL A 18 45.73 11.21 -9.88
C VAL A 18 45.23 10.21 -10.92
N SER A 19 45.77 8.99 -10.87
CA SER A 19 45.19 7.82 -11.50
C SER A 19 43.89 7.46 -10.79
N CYS A 20 42.74 7.72 -11.42
CA CYS A 20 41.43 7.25 -10.97
C CYS A 20 41.36 5.73 -11.02
N LYS A 21 41.76 5.06 -9.94
CA LYS A 21 41.25 3.73 -9.63
C LYS A 21 39.76 3.88 -9.32
N LYS A 22 38.90 3.28 -10.16
CA LYS A 22 37.46 3.13 -9.88
C LYS A 22 37.30 2.24 -8.64
N ASN A 23 37.37 2.84 -7.47
CA ASN A 23 36.85 2.24 -6.26
C ASN A 23 35.33 2.28 -6.40
N LYS A 24 34.71 1.11 -6.53
CA LYS A 24 33.27 0.97 -6.33
C LYS A 24 33.02 1.38 -4.88
N VAL A 25 32.51 2.58 -4.70
CA VAL A 25 31.88 2.95 -3.43
C VAL A 25 30.63 2.09 -3.38
N ASP A 26 30.64 1.06 -2.55
CA ASP A 26 29.44 0.34 -2.17
C ASP A 26 28.58 1.35 -1.40
N VAL A 27 27.72 2.05 -2.15
CA VAL A 27 26.64 2.86 -1.56
C VAL A 27 25.79 1.87 -0.78
N PRO A 28 25.55 2.07 0.53
CA PRO A 28 24.61 1.24 1.27
C PRO A 28 23.26 1.34 0.57
N VAL A 29 22.84 0.25 -0.08
CA VAL A 29 21.47 0.14 -0.58
C VAL A 29 20.62 -0.12 0.66
N ASP A 30 19.74 0.82 0.99
CA ASP A 30 18.77 0.61 2.05
C ASP A 30 18.02 -0.71 1.78
N PRO A 31 17.81 -1.55 2.80
CA PRO A 31 17.12 -2.81 2.61
C PRO A 31 15.70 -2.55 2.10
N VAL A 32 15.31 -3.29 1.05
CA VAL A 32 13.95 -3.23 0.50
C VAL A 32 12.95 -3.61 1.60
N PRO A 33 11.93 -2.76 1.89
CA PRO A 33 10.96 -3.06 2.92
C PRO A 33 10.19 -4.37 2.66
N THR A 34 9.93 -5.14 3.71
CA THR A 34 9.05 -6.32 3.64
C THR A 34 7.59 -5.89 3.48
N LYS A 35 6.72 -6.80 2.98
CA LYS A 35 5.29 -6.53 2.87
C LYS A 35 4.65 -6.18 4.22
N THR A 36 5.07 -6.83 5.30
CA THR A 36 4.65 -6.45 6.66
C THR A 36 5.04 -5.01 6.99
N GLN A 37 6.29 -4.61 6.74
CA GLN A 37 6.73 -3.22 6.96
C GLN A 37 5.96 -2.21 6.10
N LEU A 38 5.54 -2.62 4.90
CA LEU A 38 4.71 -1.79 4.03
C LEU A 38 3.27 -1.66 4.54
N LEU A 39 2.70 -2.68 5.19
CA LEU A 39 1.31 -2.69 5.64
C LEU A 39 1.10 -2.03 7.03
N VAL A 40 1.95 -2.36 8.00
CA VAL A 40 1.68 -2.07 9.42
C VAL A 40 1.92 -0.61 9.81
N ASN A 41 1.37 -0.22 10.96
CA ASN A 41 1.53 1.07 11.61
C ASN A 41 1.08 2.25 10.74
N LYS A 42 0.04 2.03 9.93
CA LYS A 42 -0.56 2.97 8.97
C LYS A 42 -2.07 2.81 8.99
N ASN A 43 -2.79 3.91 8.76
CA ASN A 43 -4.23 3.88 8.49
C ASN A 43 -4.46 3.70 6.99
N TRP A 44 -5.34 2.77 6.63
CA TRP A 44 -5.70 2.45 5.25
C TRP A 44 -7.18 2.75 5.01
N LYS A 45 -7.50 3.54 3.99
CA LYS A 45 -8.88 3.88 3.59
C LYS A 45 -9.21 3.30 2.24
N LEU A 46 -10.38 2.70 2.09
CA LEU A 46 -10.83 2.15 0.81
C LEU A 46 -11.20 3.30 -0.13
N GLU A 47 -10.54 3.40 -1.28
CA GLU A 47 -10.83 4.46 -2.27
C GLU A 47 -11.50 3.95 -3.54
N SER A 48 -11.41 2.64 -3.83
CA SER A 48 -12.13 2.07 -4.96
C SER A 48 -12.49 0.61 -4.74
N LEU A 49 -13.57 0.20 -5.42
CA LEU A 49 -14.03 -1.16 -5.52
C LEU A 49 -14.79 -1.32 -6.83
N SER A 50 -14.37 -2.28 -7.65
CA SER A 50 -14.96 -2.53 -8.96
C SER A 50 -15.19 -4.02 -9.14
N LEU A 51 -16.36 -4.38 -9.66
CA LEU A 51 -16.71 -5.75 -9.99
C LEU A 51 -16.08 -6.13 -11.34
N GLU A 52 -15.41 -7.28 -11.41
CA GLU A 52 -14.95 -7.86 -12.66
C GLU A 52 -16.12 -8.51 -13.39
N ILE A 53 -16.36 -8.07 -14.63
CA ILE A 53 -17.33 -8.65 -15.54
C ILE A 53 -16.60 -9.63 -16.47
N PRO A 54 -17.06 -10.88 -16.59
CA PRO A 54 -16.37 -11.94 -17.35
C PRO A 54 -16.41 -11.73 -18.88
N TYR A 55 -17.18 -10.75 -19.37
CA TYR A 55 -17.31 -10.41 -20.78
C TYR A 55 -17.17 -8.90 -20.98
N VAL A 56 -16.73 -8.50 -22.16
CA VAL A 56 -16.62 -7.09 -22.54
C VAL A 56 -18.02 -6.53 -22.74
N THR A 57 -18.39 -5.54 -21.93
CA THR A 57 -19.59 -4.72 -22.16
C THR A 57 -19.20 -3.40 -22.84
N PRO A 58 -20.16 -2.62 -23.37
CA PRO A 58 -19.89 -1.24 -23.79
C PRO A 58 -19.30 -0.35 -22.68
N LEU A 59 -19.45 -0.74 -21.42
CA LEU A 59 -18.90 -0.07 -20.24
C LEU A 59 -17.53 -0.64 -19.81
N GLY A 60 -16.99 -1.62 -20.55
CA GLY A 60 -15.74 -2.32 -20.25
C GLY A 60 -15.95 -3.66 -19.52
N THR A 61 -14.85 -4.18 -18.95
CA THR A 61 -14.82 -5.43 -18.16
C THR A 61 -14.88 -5.18 -16.66
N PHE A 62 -15.03 -3.93 -16.24
CA PHE A 62 -15.10 -3.54 -14.84
C PHE A 62 -16.28 -2.59 -14.64
N GLN A 63 -17.06 -2.84 -13.59
CA GLN A 63 -18.13 -1.95 -13.17
C GLN A 63 -17.73 -1.34 -11.83
N ASP A 64 -17.71 0.00 -11.73
CA ASP A 64 -17.56 0.64 -10.43
C ASP A 64 -18.75 0.28 -9.54
N ILE A 65 -18.44 -0.27 -8.37
CA ILE A 65 -19.42 -0.58 -7.33
C ILE A 65 -19.15 0.21 -6.05
N TYR A 66 -18.04 0.94 -5.97
CA TYR A 66 -17.72 1.77 -4.81
C TYR A 66 -18.72 2.91 -4.65
N GLY A 67 -19.05 3.61 -5.74
CA GLY A 67 -20.03 4.69 -5.71
C GLY A 67 -21.47 4.22 -5.43
N VAL A 68 -21.77 2.94 -5.68
CA VAL A 68 -23.14 2.41 -5.69
C VAL A 68 -23.45 1.55 -4.47
N LEU A 69 -22.51 0.70 -4.04
CA LEU A 69 -22.75 -0.31 -3.00
C LEU A 69 -22.10 0.03 -1.66
N VAL A 70 -21.07 0.89 -1.64
CA VAL A 70 -20.39 1.29 -0.40
C VAL A 70 -21.09 2.54 0.15
N ARG A 71 -21.59 2.46 1.39
CA ARG A 71 -22.27 3.58 2.04
C ARG A 71 -21.27 4.68 2.40
N ASP A 72 -21.73 5.94 2.48
CA ASP A 72 -20.81 7.05 2.76
C ASP A 72 -20.12 6.94 4.12
N CYS A 73 -20.79 6.36 5.11
CA CYS A 73 -20.16 5.99 6.39
C CYS A 73 -19.04 4.97 6.20
N GLU A 74 -19.25 3.95 5.35
CA GLU A 74 -18.24 2.91 5.09
C GLU A 74 -17.04 3.47 4.32
N LYS A 75 -17.29 4.44 3.44
CA LYS A 75 -16.23 5.17 2.72
C LYS A 75 -15.36 5.99 3.66
N ASP A 76 -15.85 6.39 4.85
CA ASP A 76 -15.06 7.13 5.82
C ASP A 76 -14.13 6.24 6.66
N ASN A 77 -14.37 4.93 6.66
CA ASN A 77 -13.66 4.00 7.51
C ASN A 77 -12.16 3.92 7.22
N THR A 78 -11.37 3.69 8.29
CA THR A 78 -9.94 3.38 8.17
C THR A 78 -9.56 2.12 8.92
N TYR A 79 -8.55 1.42 8.41
CA TYR A 79 -8.04 0.17 8.97
C TYR A 79 -6.59 0.33 9.39
N PHE A 80 -6.29 -0.04 10.63
CA PHE A 80 -4.94 0.03 11.20
C PHE A 80 -4.43 -1.37 11.54
N PHE A 81 -3.37 -1.79 10.87
CA PHE A 81 -2.72 -3.09 11.08
C PHE A 81 -1.48 -2.94 11.97
N ARG A 82 -1.36 -3.77 13.00
CA ARG A 82 -0.22 -3.78 13.93
C ARG A 82 0.68 -4.99 13.72
N GLU A 83 1.96 -4.84 14.03
CA GLU A 83 2.95 -5.93 13.95
C GLU A 83 2.61 -7.15 14.79
N ASN A 84 1.84 -6.97 15.88
CA ASN A 84 1.38 -8.05 16.75
C ASN A 84 0.15 -8.79 16.21
N LEU A 85 -0.12 -8.73 14.91
CA LEU A 85 -1.25 -9.39 14.23
C LEU A 85 -2.65 -8.92 14.65
N THR A 86 -2.74 -7.79 15.36
CA THR A 86 -4.02 -7.15 15.67
C THR A 86 -4.36 -6.07 14.64
N ALA A 87 -5.64 -5.92 14.35
CA ALA A 87 -6.17 -4.88 13.48
C ALA A 87 -7.27 -4.09 14.21
N THR A 88 -7.42 -2.83 13.86
CA THR A 88 -8.55 -2.00 14.30
C THR A 88 -9.18 -1.33 13.08
N GLY A 89 -10.49 -1.51 12.91
CA GLY A 89 -11.30 -0.71 12.00
C GLY A 89 -11.92 0.48 12.75
N TYR A 90 -11.84 1.68 12.19
CA TYR A 90 -12.42 2.91 12.75
C TYR A 90 -13.49 3.43 11.81
N GLU A 91 -14.65 3.84 12.34
CA GLU A 91 -15.72 4.48 11.56
C GLU A 91 -15.50 5.98 11.34
N ASN A 92 -14.54 6.57 12.04
CA ASN A 92 -14.18 7.98 11.95
C ASN A 92 -15.39 8.91 12.20
N ALA A 93 -15.61 9.91 11.33
CA ALA A 93 -16.62 10.94 11.57
C ALA A 93 -18.04 10.48 11.18
N LEU A 94 -18.15 9.56 10.21
CA LEU A 94 -19.43 9.08 9.70
C LEU A 94 -19.68 7.63 10.13
N LYS A 95 -20.41 7.46 11.23
CA LYS A 95 -20.82 6.14 11.70
C LYS A 95 -21.99 5.59 10.88
N CYS A 96 -21.93 4.29 10.58
CA CYS A 96 -23.05 3.62 9.92
C CYS A 96 -24.20 3.31 10.87
N ASN A 97 -23.88 3.14 12.15
CA ASN A 97 -24.85 2.94 13.21
C ASN A 97 -24.41 3.72 14.46
N THR A 98 -25.24 4.66 14.89
CA THR A 98 -24.89 5.56 15.99
C THR A 98 -24.72 4.85 17.34
N THR A 99 -25.31 3.65 17.51
CA THR A 99 -25.23 2.88 18.75
C THR A 99 -23.99 2.00 18.85
N ASP A 100 -23.31 1.73 17.74
CA ASP A 100 -22.14 0.85 17.71
C ASP A 100 -20.91 1.56 18.28
N PRO A 101 -19.86 0.87 18.73
CA PRO A 101 -18.59 1.52 19.06
C PRO A 101 -17.94 2.16 17.83
N ASP A 102 -17.23 3.27 17.99
CA ASP A 102 -16.52 3.97 16.88
C ASP A 102 -15.37 3.16 16.27
N SER A 103 -15.00 2.05 16.92
CA SER A 103 -13.95 1.16 16.45
C SER A 103 -14.23 -0.30 16.78
N THR A 104 -13.77 -1.18 15.90
CA THR A 104 -13.84 -2.64 16.06
C THR A 104 -12.44 -3.22 16.02
N ASN A 105 -12.10 -4.04 17.00
CA ASN A 105 -10.82 -4.75 17.05
C ASN A 105 -10.97 -6.13 16.42
N GLY A 106 -9.88 -6.60 15.81
CA GLY A 106 -9.80 -7.89 15.18
C GLY A 106 -8.37 -8.36 15.01
N VAL A 107 -8.20 -9.37 14.17
CA VAL A 107 -6.91 -9.95 13.83
C VAL A 107 -6.65 -9.83 12.34
N TRP A 108 -5.38 -9.87 11.97
CA TRP A 108 -4.97 -9.98 10.57
C TRP A 108 -3.73 -10.86 10.46
N THR A 109 -3.53 -11.48 9.30
CA THR A 109 -2.27 -12.14 8.99
C THR A 109 -2.06 -12.23 7.48
N PHE A 110 -0.81 -12.21 7.06
CA PHE A 110 -0.44 -12.69 5.73
C PHE A 110 -0.52 -14.22 5.70
N ILE A 111 -0.97 -14.77 4.57
CA ILE A 111 -0.90 -16.20 4.24
C ILE A 111 -0.38 -16.38 2.82
N GLU A 112 -0.08 -17.63 2.45
CA GLU A 112 0.33 -18.01 1.10
C GLU A 112 1.53 -17.18 0.60
N ASN A 113 2.61 -17.14 1.39
CA ASN A 113 3.83 -16.36 1.09
C ASN A 113 3.53 -14.86 0.86
N ASP A 114 2.73 -14.29 1.77
CA ASP A 114 2.31 -12.87 1.76
C ASP A 114 1.56 -12.44 0.49
N THR A 115 0.92 -13.38 -0.21
CA THR A 115 0.09 -13.08 -1.39
C THR A 115 -1.37 -12.83 -1.03
N LYS A 116 -1.79 -13.18 0.19
CA LYS A 116 -3.13 -12.90 0.70
C LYS A 116 -3.07 -12.36 2.12
N ILE A 117 -4.04 -11.51 2.47
CA ILE A 117 -4.29 -11.08 3.85
C ILE A 117 -5.62 -11.66 4.27
N VAL A 118 -5.63 -12.32 5.42
CA VAL A 118 -6.87 -12.71 6.13
C VAL A 118 -7.13 -11.67 7.20
N MET A 119 -8.38 -11.22 7.32
CA MET A 119 -8.79 -10.25 8.33
C MET A 119 -10.02 -10.76 9.06
N GLY A 120 -9.99 -10.70 10.39
CA GLY A 120 -11.12 -11.03 11.26
C GLY A 120 -11.68 -9.76 11.89
N LEU A 121 -12.29 -8.88 11.09
CA LEU A 121 -12.98 -7.69 11.56
C LEU A 121 -14.48 -7.85 11.31
N ASN A 122 -15.28 -7.98 12.37
CA ASN A 122 -16.72 -8.23 12.26
C ASN A 122 -17.53 -7.01 11.78
N ASN A 123 -16.88 -5.85 11.66
CA ASN A 123 -17.38 -4.56 11.19
C ASN A 123 -16.11 -3.69 10.99
N PRO A 124 -15.93 -2.85 9.95
CA PRO A 124 -16.95 -2.39 9.00
C PRO A 124 -16.77 -2.76 7.52
N LEU A 125 -16.01 -3.81 7.21
CA LEU A 125 -16.09 -4.50 5.92
C LEU A 125 -16.05 -6.02 6.15
N PRO A 126 -17.03 -6.81 5.68
CA PRO A 126 -17.01 -8.27 5.80
C PRO A 126 -16.09 -8.86 4.72
N ILE A 127 -14.80 -8.57 4.82
CA ILE A 127 -13.77 -9.12 3.93
C ILE A 127 -12.94 -10.09 4.74
N ASP A 128 -13.21 -11.39 4.57
CA ASP A 128 -12.46 -12.44 5.26
C ASP A 128 -11.04 -12.57 4.69
N THR A 129 -10.90 -12.47 3.37
CA THR A 129 -9.62 -12.66 2.69
C THR A 129 -9.50 -11.81 1.44
N LEU A 130 -8.39 -11.11 1.31
CA LEU A 130 -8.01 -10.36 0.13
C LEU A 130 -6.76 -10.96 -0.50
N THR A 131 -6.71 -11.03 -1.83
CA THR A 131 -5.50 -11.33 -2.59
C THR A 131 -4.77 -10.04 -2.88
N VAL A 132 -3.52 -9.91 -2.45
CA VAL A 132 -2.68 -8.72 -2.67
C VAL A 132 -2.15 -8.75 -4.10
N THR A 133 -2.56 -7.78 -4.90
CA THR A 133 -2.06 -7.61 -6.27
C THR A 133 -0.91 -6.61 -6.31
N GLU A 134 -0.91 -5.61 -5.42
CA GLU A 134 0.17 -4.64 -5.26
C GLU A 134 0.18 -4.11 -3.82
N LEU A 135 1.36 -3.93 -3.23
CA LEU A 135 1.52 -3.28 -1.94
C LEU A 135 2.76 -2.40 -1.96
N THR A 136 2.56 -1.11 -1.67
CA THR A 136 3.60 -0.08 -1.59
C THR A 136 3.50 0.66 -0.26
N ALA A 137 4.32 1.70 -0.07
CA ALA A 137 4.26 2.51 1.15
C ALA A 137 2.96 3.33 1.28
N THR A 138 2.21 3.51 0.19
CA THR A 138 1.01 4.37 0.13
C THR A 138 -0.22 3.69 -0.44
N GLN A 139 -0.09 2.52 -1.07
CA GLN A 139 -1.19 1.85 -1.74
C GLN A 139 -1.20 0.33 -1.48
N LEU A 140 -2.39 -0.21 -1.24
CA LEU A 140 -2.66 -1.65 -1.19
C LEU A 140 -3.75 -1.95 -2.23
N LYS A 141 -3.38 -2.57 -3.35
CA LYS A 141 -4.34 -3.07 -4.33
C LYS A 141 -4.64 -4.53 -4.06
N PHE A 142 -5.89 -4.91 -4.25
CA PHE A 142 -6.35 -6.24 -3.93
C PHE A 142 -7.42 -6.75 -4.88
N ARG A 143 -7.64 -8.07 -4.80
CA ARG A 143 -8.72 -8.80 -5.45
C ARG A 143 -9.45 -9.67 -4.42
N LEU A 144 -10.77 -9.67 -4.48
CA LEU A 144 -11.68 -10.44 -3.63
C LEU A 144 -12.38 -11.50 -4.46
N ASP A 145 -12.53 -12.70 -3.92
CA ASP A 145 -13.50 -13.68 -4.43
C ASP A 145 -14.87 -13.33 -3.84
N VAL A 146 -15.79 -12.88 -4.69
CA VAL A 146 -17.14 -12.46 -4.30
C VAL A 146 -18.19 -13.49 -4.71
N SER A 147 -17.78 -14.69 -5.10
CA SER A 147 -18.68 -15.76 -5.59
C SER A 147 -19.71 -16.22 -4.55
N SER A 148 -19.41 -16.02 -3.26
CA SER A 148 -20.29 -16.40 -2.14
C SER A 148 -21.39 -15.38 -1.86
N LEU A 149 -21.34 -14.17 -2.45
CA LEU A 149 -22.40 -13.18 -2.26
C LEU A 149 -23.72 -13.72 -2.82
N SER A 150 -24.82 -13.48 -2.11
CA SER A 150 -26.16 -13.99 -2.47
C SER A 150 -26.60 -13.58 -3.88
N PHE A 151 -26.14 -12.42 -4.36
CA PHE A 151 -26.35 -11.97 -5.74
C PHE A 151 -25.78 -12.92 -6.80
N PHE A 152 -24.68 -13.63 -6.50
CA PHE A 152 -24.04 -14.60 -7.38
C PHE A 152 -24.37 -16.06 -7.03
N ALA A 153 -25.29 -16.29 -6.08
CA ALA A 153 -25.66 -17.63 -5.65
C ALA A 153 -26.15 -18.47 -6.84
N GLY A 154 -25.61 -19.68 -6.99
CA GLY A 154 -25.94 -20.60 -8.07
C GLY A 154 -25.26 -20.31 -9.41
N GLN A 155 -24.40 -19.29 -9.50
CA GLN A 155 -23.57 -19.09 -10.69
C GLN A 155 -22.36 -20.05 -10.65
N PRO A 156 -22.06 -20.78 -11.74
CA PRO A 156 -20.97 -21.76 -11.76
C PRO A 156 -19.59 -21.11 -11.87
N GLU A 157 -19.52 -19.89 -12.39
CA GLU A 157 -18.28 -19.15 -12.58
C GLU A 157 -17.91 -18.36 -11.33
N LYS A 158 -16.61 -18.34 -11.02
CA LYS A 158 -16.10 -17.44 -9.98
C LYS A 158 -16.30 -15.98 -10.37
N ARG A 159 -16.58 -15.16 -9.37
CA ARG A 159 -16.77 -13.72 -9.49
C ARG A 159 -15.77 -13.02 -8.60
N TYR A 160 -15.21 -11.94 -9.13
CA TYR A 160 -14.15 -11.20 -8.45
C TYR A 160 -14.47 -9.72 -8.39
N ALA A 161 -14.00 -9.06 -7.35
CA ALA A 161 -13.94 -7.62 -7.27
C ALA A 161 -12.49 -7.19 -7.04
N THR A 162 -12.09 -6.07 -7.63
CA THR A 162 -10.79 -5.45 -7.39
C THR A 162 -10.98 -4.12 -6.69
N GLY A 163 -10.11 -3.79 -5.76
CA GLY A 163 -10.14 -2.50 -5.09
C GLY A 163 -8.76 -2.05 -4.69
N HIS A 164 -8.70 -0.87 -4.09
CA HIS A 164 -7.48 -0.44 -3.44
C HIS A 164 -7.74 0.41 -2.21
N PHE A 165 -6.87 0.22 -1.23
CA PHE A 165 -6.73 1.11 -0.09
C PHE A 165 -5.59 2.10 -0.35
N VAL A 166 -5.76 3.32 0.17
CA VAL A 166 -4.73 4.35 0.22
C VAL A 166 -4.39 4.66 1.66
N LYS A 167 -3.09 4.84 1.92
CA LYS A 167 -2.61 5.28 3.22
C LYS A 167 -3.13 6.69 3.51
N GLN A 168 -3.73 6.89 4.68
CA GLN A 168 -4.11 8.20 5.21
C GLN A 168 -2.96 8.89 5.95
#